data_AF-A0A349PAG5-F1
#
_entry.id   AF-A0A349PAG5-F1
#
_cell.length_a   1.000
_cell.length_b   1.000
_cell.length_c   1.000
_cell.angle_alpha   90.00
_cell.angle_beta   90.00
_cell.angle_gamma   90.00
#
_symmetry.space_group_name_H-M   'P 1'
#
loop_
_entity.id
_entity.type
_entity.pdbx_description
1 polymer ?
#
loop_
_entity_poly.entity_id
_entity_poly.type
_entity_poly.pdbx_seq_one_letter_code
_entity_poly.pdbx_strand_id
1 'polypeptide(L)'
;MMALKAARDLFTLLDVFSTPAFFLALARSTVPAQMPPLAAMLTYNIRSVFVLALIFWLSAGVLALGVWLRRDWARRGAVWMLYLLAAAALLLLIFPWLVVPRPLFYEGVSVAPEFNAAVKTAAFLARALSFLLGSLCLWWALALDRGRLRREFGPGGL
;
A
#
# COMPACT_ATOMS: atom_id res chain seq x y z
N MET A 1 12.14 6.09 -20.70
CA MET A 1 12.88 6.93 -19.73
C MET A 1 12.21 6.97 -18.34
N MET A 2 10.90 7.24 -18.25
CA MET A 2 10.17 7.25 -16.96
C MET A 2 10.12 5.90 -16.21
N ALA A 3 9.97 4.79 -16.92
CA ALA A 3 9.95 3.45 -16.30
C ALA A 3 11.30 3.07 -15.65
N LEU A 4 12.42 3.50 -16.24
CA LEU A 4 13.76 3.28 -15.68
C LEU A 4 13.98 4.12 -14.42
N LYS A 5 13.45 5.35 -14.39
CA LYS A 5 13.45 6.21 -13.21
C LYS A 5 12.59 5.60 -12.10
N ALA A 6 11.39 5.11 -12.41
CA ALA A 6 10.53 4.43 -11.45
C ALA A 6 11.18 3.15 -10.90
N ALA A 7 11.87 2.37 -11.74
CA ALA A 7 12.63 1.21 -11.29
C ALA A 7 13.78 1.61 -10.38
N ARG A 8 14.55 2.64 -10.73
CA ARG A 8 15.64 3.17 -9.89
C ARG A 8 15.12 3.71 -8.55
N ASP A 9 14.02 4.45 -8.56
CA ASP A 9 13.39 4.98 -7.35
C ASP A 9 12.88 3.85 -6.45
N LEU A 10 12.32 2.78 -7.04
CA LEU A 10 11.94 1.57 -6.32
C LEU A 10 13.15 0.87 -5.71
N PHE A 11 14.25 0.72 -6.45
CA PHE A 11 15.49 0.17 -5.91
C PHE A 11 16.05 1.03 -4.78
N THR A 12 16.00 2.35 -4.90
CA THR A 12 16.49 3.28 -3.87
C THR A 12 15.62 3.20 -2.61
N LEU A 13 14.30 3.09 -2.75
CA LEU A 13 13.38 2.83 -1.65
C LEU A 13 13.67 1.48 -0.97
N LEU A 14 13.86 0.42 -1.76
CA LEU A 14 14.22 -0.91 -1.23
C LEU A 14 15.55 -0.88 -0.49
N ASP A 15 16.54 -0.15 -1.00
CA ASP A 15 17.84 0.01 -0.37
C ASP A 15 17.70 0.70 0.99
N VAL A 16 17.00 1.85 1.04
CA VAL A 16 16.70 2.59 2.28
C VAL A 16 15.99 1.71 3.31
N PHE A 17 14.94 0.98 2.89
CA PHE A 17 14.18 0.07 3.78
C PHE A 17 14.97 -1.17 4.19
N SER A 18 15.99 -1.57 3.43
CA SER A 18 16.82 -2.74 3.73
C SER A 18 18.08 -2.41 4.54
N THR A 19 18.38 -1.13 4.75
CA THR A 19 19.61 -0.74 5.45
C THR A 19 19.60 -1.20 6.92
N PRO A 20 20.73 -1.74 7.43
CA PRO A 20 20.88 -2.05 8.85
C PRO A 20 20.63 -0.84 9.75
N ALA A 21 20.93 0.36 9.27
CA ALA A 21 20.67 1.62 9.95
C ALA A 21 19.16 1.89 10.14
N PHE A 22 18.33 1.62 9.14
CA PHE A 22 16.87 1.69 9.26
C PHE A 22 16.35 0.71 10.31
N PHE A 23 16.80 -0.56 10.27
CA PHE A 23 16.43 -1.57 11.26
C PHE A 23 16.89 -1.22 12.68
N LEU A 24 18.12 -0.70 12.83
CA LEU A 24 18.67 -0.30 14.14
C LEU A 24 18.01 0.97 14.68
N ALA A 25 17.65 1.93 13.82
CA ALA A 25 16.90 3.13 14.20
C ALA A 25 15.47 2.78 14.66
N LEU A 26 14.82 1.84 13.97
CA LEU A 26 13.50 1.32 14.39
C LEU A 26 13.59 0.50 15.67
N ALA A 27 14.60 -0.36 15.81
CA ALA A 27 14.81 -1.19 17.00
C ALA A 27 15.14 -0.37 18.26
N ARG A 28 15.73 0.82 18.12
CA ARG A 28 15.98 1.77 19.21
C ARG A 28 14.85 2.77 19.43
N SER A 29 13.83 2.79 18.57
CA SER A 29 12.69 3.70 18.74
C SER A 29 11.81 3.22 19.91
N THR A 30 11.71 4.03 20.95
CA THR A 30 10.74 3.80 22.02
C THR A 30 9.34 4.00 21.45
N VAL A 31 8.55 2.92 21.40
CA VAL A 31 7.17 2.94 20.89
C VAL A 31 6.36 3.98 21.67
N PRO A 32 5.94 5.10 21.04
CA PRO A 32 5.06 6.06 21.71
C PRO A 32 3.77 5.35 22.14
N ALA A 33 3.27 5.67 23.33
CA ALA A 33 2.08 5.02 23.93
C ALA A 33 0.79 5.10 23.09
N GLN A 34 0.79 5.84 21.97
CA GLN A 34 -0.35 5.98 21.05
C GLN A 34 0.03 5.81 19.57
N MET A 35 0.87 4.82 19.25
CA MET A 35 1.13 4.46 17.85
C MET A 35 -0.11 3.86 17.16
N PRO A 36 -0.31 4.13 15.85
CA PRO A 36 -1.29 3.39 15.04
C PRO A 36 -1.01 1.89 15.11
N PRO A 37 -2.05 1.03 15.12
CA PRO A 37 -1.87 -0.42 15.27
C PRO A 37 -1.04 -1.04 14.14
N LEU A 38 -1.11 -0.53 12.91
CA LEU A 38 -0.24 -1.02 11.83
C LEU A 38 1.21 -0.63 12.05
N ALA A 39 1.47 0.58 12.56
CA ALA A 39 2.83 1.01 12.88
C ALA A 39 3.42 0.15 14.01
N ALA A 40 2.62 -0.19 15.02
CA ALA A 40 3.02 -1.13 16.07
C ALA A 40 3.29 -2.53 15.50
N MET A 41 2.41 -3.06 14.64
CA MET A 41 2.63 -4.37 14.01
C MET A 41 3.92 -4.41 13.17
N LEU A 42 4.18 -3.33 12.41
CA LEU A 42 5.38 -3.13 11.60
C LEU A 42 6.64 -3.13 12.45
N THR A 43 6.66 -2.38 13.56
CA THR A 43 7.83 -2.28 14.44
C THR A 43 8.13 -3.63 15.11
N TYR A 44 7.11 -4.36 15.56
CA TYR A 44 7.29 -5.68 16.19
C TYR A 44 7.72 -6.78 15.21
N ASN A 45 7.32 -6.70 13.93
CA ASN A 45 7.51 -7.78 12.95
C ASN A 45 8.30 -7.35 11.72
N ILE A 46 9.24 -6.42 11.89
CA ILE A 46 9.89 -5.70 10.78
C ILE A 46 10.53 -6.62 9.72
N ARG A 47 11.17 -7.72 10.13
CA ARG A 47 11.78 -8.70 9.20
C ARG A 47 10.72 -9.38 8.34
N SER A 48 9.64 -9.83 8.97
CA SER A 48 8.54 -10.51 8.29
C SER A 48 7.82 -9.58 7.32
N VAL A 49 7.60 -8.31 7.73
CA VAL A 49 6.99 -7.31 6.85
C VAL A 49 7.90 -6.99 5.67
N PHE A 50 9.21 -6.89 5.88
CA PHE A 50 10.16 -6.68 4.79
C PHE A 50 10.14 -7.84 3.77
N VAL A 51 10.18 -9.09 4.25
CA VAL A 51 10.10 -10.28 3.37
C VAL A 51 8.77 -10.31 2.62
N LEU A 52 7.65 -10.03 3.30
CA LEU A 52 6.33 -9.99 2.67
C LEU A 52 6.26 -8.87 1.62
N ALA A 53 6.80 -7.69 1.90
CA ALA A 53 6.87 -6.59 0.95
C ALA A 53 7.70 -6.98 -0.29
N LEU A 54 8.85 -7.63 -0.10
CA LEU A 54 9.68 -8.10 -1.22
C LEU A 54 8.92 -9.10 -2.11
N ILE A 55 8.28 -10.12 -1.50
CA ILE A 55 7.48 -11.11 -2.23
C ILE A 55 6.33 -10.43 -2.98
N PHE A 56 5.64 -9.49 -2.33
CA PHE A 56 4.54 -8.74 -2.92
C PHE A 56 5.00 -7.96 -4.16
N TRP A 57 6.11 -7.21 -4.07
CA TRP A 57 6.63 -6.43 -5.20
C TRP A 57 7.15 -7.30 -6.34
N LEU A 58 7.86 -8.40 -6.05
CA LEU A 58 8.31 -9.34 -7.08
C LEU A 58 7.12 -9.99 -7.78
N SER A 59 6.11 -10.42 -7.02
CA SER A 59 4.88 -10.99 -7.57
C SER A 59 4.15 -9.97 -8.44
N ALA A 60 4.04 -8.72 -7.98
CA ALA A 60 3.45 -7.64 -8.75
C ALA A 60 4.21 -7.38 -10.08
N GLY A 61 5.54 -7.40 -10.05
CA GLY A 61 6.39 -7.24 -11.23
C GLY A 61 6.20 -8.38 -12.23
N VAL A 62 6.19 -9.64 -11.77
CA VAL A 62 5.96 -10.82 -12.60
C VAL A 62 4.56 -10.79 -13.22
N LEU A 63 3.54 -10.42 -12.44
CA LEU A 63 2.16 -10.28 -12.94
C LEU A 63 2.05 -9.14 -13.96
N ALA A 64 2.68 -8.00 -13.73
CA ALA A 64 2.70 -6.89 -14.68
C ALA A 64 3.37 -7.27 -16.00
N LEU A 65 4.52 -7.94 -15.94
CA LEU A 65 5.19 -8.48 -17.14
C LEU A 65 4.32 -9.51 -17.86
N GLY A 66 3.68 -10.41 -17.12
CA GLY A 66 2.79 -11.40 -17.71
C GLY A 66 1.53 -10.79 -18.34
N VAL A 67 0.98 -9.72 -17.75
CA VAL A 67 -0.12 -8.94 -18.33
C VAL A 67 0.34 -8.24 -19.61
N TRP A 68 1.55 -7.67 -19.62
CA TRP A 68 2.12 -7.06 -20.83
C TRP A 68 2.33 -8.09 -21.94
N LEU A 69 2.76 -9.30 -21.60
CA LEU A 69 2.90 -10.44 -22.52
C LEU A 69 1.56 -11.15 -22.81
N ARG A 70 0.42 -10.55 -22.44
CA ARG A 70 -0.94 -11.06 -22.70
C ARG A 70 -1.18 -12.49 -22.20
N ARG A 71 -0.52 -12.88 -21.11
CA ARG A 71 -0.70 -14.22 -20.52
C ARG A 71 -1.95 -14.28 -19.64
N ASP A 72 -2.78 -15.28 -19.87
CA ASP A 72 -4.04 -15.48 -19.14
C ASP A 72 -3.87 -15.72 -17.63
N TRP A 73 -2.83 -16.44 -17.23
CA TRP A 73 -2.54 -16.69 -15.82
C TRP A 73 -2.18 -15.37 -15.10
N ALA A 74 -1.43 -14.50 -15.76
CA ALA A 74 -1.00 -13.23 -15.21
C ALA A 74 -2.15 -12.25 -15.08
N ARG A 75 -3.07 -12.21 -16.06
CA ARG A 75 -4.34 -11.48 -15.95
C ARG A 75 -5.12 -11.89 -14.71
N ARG A 76 -5.35 -13.19 -14.52
CA ARG A 76 -6.10 -13.71 -13.36
C ARG A 76 -5.43 -13.33 -12.05
N GLY A 77 -4.10 -13.48 -11.96
CA GLY A 77 -3.35 -13.08 -10.78
C GLY A 77 -3.42 -11.57 -10.50
N ALA A 78 -3.27 -10.75 -11.54
CA ALA A 78 -3.36 -9.30 -11.43
C ALA A 78 -4.75 -8.84 -10.96
N VAL A 79 -5.83 -9.45 -11.46
CA VAL A 79 -7.20 -9.18 -11.01
C VAL A 79 -7.34 -9.44 -9.51
N TRP A 80 -6.87 -10.59 -9.01
CA TRP A 80 -6.91 -10.90 -7.57
C TRP A 80 -6.10 -9.91 -6.74
N MET A 81 -4.90 -9.55 -7.20
CA MET A 81 -4.05 -8.60 -6.50
C MET A 81 -4.69 -7.20 -6.45
N LEU A 82 -5.34 -6.76 -7.53
CA LEU A 82 -6.06 -5.49 -7.59
C LEU A 82 -7.30 -5.48 -6.68
N TYR A 83 -8.05 -6.59 -6.59
CA TYR A 83 -9.15 -6.70 -5.63
C TYR A 83 -8.67 -6.67 -4.18
N LEU A 84 -7.56 -7.35 -3.86
CA LEU A 84 -6.96 -7.29 -2.53
C LEU A 84 -6.52 -5.87 -2.17
N LEU A 85 -5.90 -5.14 -3.11
CA LEU A 85 -5.52 -3.75 -2.92
C LEU A 85 -6.74 -2.83 -2.73
N ALA A 86 -7.81 -3.04 -3.52
CA ALA A 86 -9.05 -2.29 -3.37
C ALA A 86 -9.71 -2.56 -2.00
N ALA A 87 -9.70 -3.81 -1.52
CA ALA A 87 -10.20 -4.16 -0.20
C ALA A 87 -9.36 -3.52 0.92
N ALA A 88 -8.03 -3.52 0.80
CA ALA A 88 -7.15 -2.84 1.75
C ALA A 88 -7.39 -1.32 1.78
N ALA A 89 -7.60 -0.70 0.62
CA ALA A 89 -7.94 0.71 0.52
C ALA A 89 -9.32 1.01 1.15
N LEU A 90 -10.32 0.14 0.96
CA LEU A 90 -11.61 0.27 1.62
C LEU A 90 -11.49 0.19 3.15
N LEU A 91 -10.68 -0.73 3.66
CA LEU A 91 -10.40 -0.82 5.10
C LEU A 91 -9.76 0.47 5.63
N LEU A 92 -8.80 1.05 4.91
CA LEU A 92 -8.17 2.31 5.30
C LEU A 92 -9.12 3.51 5.21
N LEU A 93 -10.03 3.51 4.24
CA LEU A 93 -11.08 4.52 4.10
C LEU A 93 -12.00 4.53 5.32
N ILE A 94 -12.46 3.35 5.76
CA ILE A 94 -13.36 3.20 6.91
C ILE A 94 -12.60 3.43 8.22
N PHE A 95 -11.40 2.89 8.35
CA PHE A 95 -10.60 2.88 9.56
C PHE A 95 -9.23 3.56 9.34
N PRO A 96 -9.19 4.90 9.15
CA PRO A 96 -7.92 5.61 8.94
C PRO A 96 -6.99 5.54 10.15
N TRP A 97 -7.55 5.28 11.34
CA TRP A 97 -6.81 5.13 12.58
C TRP A 97 -5.87 3.90 12.58
N LEU A 98 -5.98 3.01 11.59
CA LEU A 98 -5.04 1.91 11.39
C LEU A 98 -3.62 2.41 11.06
N VAL A 99 -3.51 3.51 10.30
CA VAL A 99 -2.25 4.12 9.85
C VAL A 99 -2.00 5.50 10.47
N VAL A 100 -3.06 6.23 10.81
CA VAL A 100 -2.98 7.58 11.39
C VAL A 100 -3.22 7.50 12.90
N PRO A 101 -2.45 8.19 13.75
CA PRO A 101 -2.67 8.15 15.20
C PRO A 101 -4.00 8.80 15.56
N ARG A 102 -4.52 8.50 16.76
CA ARG A 102 -5.73 9.16 17.27
C ARG A 102 -5.40 10.54 17.80
N PRO A 103 -6.32 11.52 17.69
CA PRO A 103 -6.11 12.83 18.27
C PRO A 103 -6.10 12.75 19.81
N LEU A 104 -5.28 13.58 20.43
CA LEU A 104 -5.05 13.65 21.88
C LEU A 104 -6.01 14.64 22.53
N PHE A 105 -6.99 14.10 23.25
CA PHE A 105 -7.91 14.86 24.11
C PHE A 105 -7.83 14.31 25.53
N TYR A 106 -7.84 15.20 26.52
CA TYR A 106 -7.95 14.87 27.94
C TYR A 106 -9.17 15.59 28.50
N GLU A 107 -10.18 14.85 28.98
CA GLU A 107 -11.44 15.41 29.48
C GLU A 107 -12.13 16.42 28.53
N GLY A 108 -12.03 16.20 27.22
CA GLY A 108 -12.58 17.09 26.20
C GLY A 108 -11.70 18.30 25.86
N VAL A 109 -10.61 18.52 26.59
CA VAL A 109 -9.61 19.57 26.31
C VAL A 109 -8.53 19.02 25.37
N SER A 110 -8.24 19.76 24.30
CA SER A 110 -7.19 19.41 23.37
C SER A 110 -5.81 19.64 23.99
N VAL A 111 -5.12 18.55 24.35
CA VAL A 111 -3.78 18.61 24.97
C VAL A 111 -2.74 19.14 23.97
N ALA A 112 -2.93 18.85 22.69
CA ALA A 112 -2.02 19.26 21.61
C ALA A 112 -2.82 19.70 20.37
N PRO A 113 -3.27 20.96 20.29
CA PRO A 113 -4.15 21.44 19.21
C PRO A 113 -3.51 21.35 17.83
N GLU A 114 -2.21 21.66 17.70
CA GLU A 114 -1.49 21.57 16.44
C GLU A 114 -1.35 20.12 15.95
N PHE A 115 -1.03 19.19 16.86
CA PHE A 115 -1.00 17.76 16.57
C PHE A 115 -2.37 17.25 16.13
N ASN A 116 -3.43 17.65 16.83
CA ASN A 116 -4.80 17.25 16.51
C ASN A 116 -5.25 17.77 15.14
N ALA A 117 -4.84 18.98 14.75
CA ALA A 117 -5.07 19.51 13.42
C ALA A 117 -4.32 18.68 12.35
N ALA A 118 -3.04 18.37 12.59
CA ALA A 118 -2.25 17.54 11.69
C ALA A 118 -2.83 16.12 11.53
N VAL A 119 -3.26 15.49 12.62
CA VAL A 119 -3.91 14.17 12.62
C VAL A 119 -5.21 14.18 11.82
N LYS A 120 -6.04 15.20 11.98
CA LYS A 120 -7.28 15.34 11.20
C LYS A 120 -6.99 15.48 9.71
N THR A 121 -6.02 16.31 9.35
CA THR A 121 -5.59 16.47 7.95
C THR A 121 -5.01 15.17 7.38
N ALA A 122 -4.16 14.48 8.14
CA ALA A 122 -3.60 13.20 7.74
C ALA A 122 -4.68 12.13 7.55
N ALA A 123 -5.67 12.05 8.46
CA ALA A 123 -6.79 11.14 8.33
C ALA A 123 -7.67 11.46 7.11
N PHE A 124 -7.89 12.75 6.82
CA PHE A 124 -8.60 13.19 5.62
C PHE A 124 -7.84 12.79 4.34
N LEU A 125 -6.53 13.05 4.28
CA LEU A 125 -5.70 12.67 3.14
C LEU A 125 -5.64 11.16 2.96
N ALA A 126 -5.47 10.39 4.04
CA ALA A 126 -5.48 8.93 4.00
C ALA A 126 -6.80 8.40 3.39
N ARG A 127 -7.94 8.98 3.78
CA ARG A 127 -9.25 8.66 3.20
C ARG A 127 -9.34 9.04 1.73
N ALA A 128 -8.96 10.27 1.37
CA ALA A 128 -9.01 10.75 -0.01
C ALA A 128 -8.15 9.87 -0.94
N LEU A 129 -6.91 9.57 -0.53
CA LEU A 129 -6.01 8.69 -1.26
C LEU A 129 -6.54 7.26 -1.34
N SER A 130 -7.08 6.73 -0.25
CA SER A 130 -7.69 5.39 -0.24
C SER A 130 -8.89 5.30 -1.19
N PHE A 131 -9.73 6.33 -1.20
CA PHE A 131 -10.87 6.40 -2.10
C PHE A 131 -10.41 6.42 -3.57
N LEU A 132 -9.47 7.30 -3.91
CA LEU A 132 -8.99 7.45 -5.29
C LEU A 132 -8.23 6.21 -5.77
N LEU A 133 -7.23 5.75 -5.01
CA LEU A 133 -6.42 4.59 -5.37
C LEU A 133 -7.22 3.30 -5.32
N GLY A 134 -8.08 3.12 -4.31
CA GLY A 134 -8.97 1.97 -4.21
C GLY A 134 -9.96 1.90 -5.38
N SER A 135 -10.56 3.04 -5.76
CA SER A 135 -11.43 3.13 -6.93
C SER A 135 -10.68 2.82 -8.23
N LEU A 136 -9.46 3.32 -8.38
CA LEU A 136 -8.61 3.05 -9.54
C LEU A 136 -8.25 1.56 -9.63
N CYS A 137 -7.87 0.93 -8.52
CA CYS A 137 -7.59 -0.50 -8.46
C CYS A 137 -8.84 -1.32 -8.82
N LEU A 138 -10.00 -0.96 -8.28
CA LEU A 138 -11.26 -1.63 -8.57
C LEU A 138 -11.66 -1.49 -10.04
N TRP A 139 -11.50 -0.29 -10.61
CA TRP A 139 -11.78 -0.03 -12.01
C TRP A 139 -10.91 -0.89 -12.94
N TRP A 140 -9.60 -0.96 -12.68
CA TRP A 140 -8.68 -1.82 -13.43
C TRP A 140 -8.99 -3.31 -13.25
N ALA A 141 -9.34 -3.74 -12.04
CA ALA A 141 -9.73 -5.13 -11.78
C ALA A 141 -10.96 -5.51 -12.63
N LEU A 142 -11.99 -4.66 -12.62
CA LEU A 142 -13.21 -4.87 -13.41
C LEU A 142 -12.93 -4.82 -14.92
N ALA A 143 -12.05 -3.92 -15.36
CA ALA A 143 -11.69 -3.80 -16.76
C ALA A 143 -10.97 -5.06 -17.28
N LEU A 144 -10.11 -5.69 -16.47
CA LEU A 144 -9.39 -6.93 -16.80
C LEU A 144 -10.24 -8.21 -16.62
N ASP A 145 -11.21 -8.19 -15.72
CA ASP A 145 -12.05 -9.34 -15.40
C ASP A 145 -13.28 -9.44 -16.34
N ARG A 146 -13.95 -8.31 -16.57
CA ARG A 146 -15.24 -8.23 -17.28
C ARG A 146 -15.24 -7.24 -18.45
N GLY A 147 -14.26 -6.35 -18.52
CA GLY A 147 -14.16 -5.33 -19.54
C GLY A 147 -13.64 -5.83 -20.88
N ARG A 148 -13.54 -4.89 -21.84
CA ARG A 148 -13.06 -5.15 -23.20
C ARG A 148 -11.63 -5.72 -23.23
N LEU A 149 -10.80 -5.33 -22.25
CA LEU A 149 -9.40 -5.77 -22.13
C LEU A 149 -9.28 -7.28 -21.97
N ARG A 150 -10.28 -7.96 -21.39
CA ARG A 150 -10.25 -9.43 -21.27
C ARG A 150 -10.09 -10.12 -22.62
N ARG A 151 -10.59 -9.53 -23.70
CA ARG A 151 -10.51 -10.11 -25.05
C ARG A 151 -9.10 -10.14 -25.62
N GLU A 152 -8.17 -9.38 -25.02
CA GLU A 152 -6.76 -9.36 -25.44
C GLU A 152 -5.95 -10.54 -24.89
N PHE A 153 -6.54 -11.39 -24.04
CA PHE A 153 -5.87 -12.51 -23.39
C PHE A 153 -6.51 -13.82 -23.86
N GLY A 154 -5.70 -14.73 -24.44
CA GLY A 154 -6.12 -16.05 -24.93
C GLY A 154 -5.52 -16.44 -26.29
N PRO A 155 -5.72 -17.68 -26.75
CA PRO A 155 -5.12 -18.21 -27.99
C PRO A 155 -5.61 -17.57 -29.30
N GLY A 156 -6.58 -16.64 -29.23
CA GLY A 156 -7.08 -15.87 -30.37
C GLY A 156 -7.00 -14.35 -30.15
N GLY A 157 -6.23 -13.88 -29.16
CA GLY A 157 -5.83 -12.47 -29.14
C GLY A 157 -4.94 -12.24 -30.35
N LEU A 158 -5.37 -11.35 -31.26
CA LEU A 158 -4.60 -10.94 -32.44
C LEU A 158 -3.09 -10.82 -32.14
#